data_AF-A0A0D3RMG0-F1
#
_entry.id   AF-A0A0D3RMG0-F1
#
_cell.length_a   1.000
_cell.length_b   1.000
_cell.length_c   1.000
_cell.angle_alpha   90.00
_cell.angle_beta   90.00
_cell.angle_gamma   90.00
#
_symmetry.space_group_name_H-M   'P 1'
#
loop_
_entity.id
_entity.type
_entity.pdbx_description
1 polymer ?
#
loop_
_entity_poly.entity_id
_entity_poly.type
_entity_poly.pdbx_seq_one_letter_code
_entity_poly.pdbx_strand_id
1 'polypeptide(L)'
;MSNLREYQNRIADIAKRSKAVLGWASTAQFGTDNQFIKDDAARAASILEAARKDPVFAGISDNATAQIATAWASALADYAAAHKSMPRPEIIASCHQTLENCLIESTRNSMDATNKAMLESVAAEMMSVSDGVMRLPLFLAMILPVQLGAATADACTFIPVTRDQSDIYEVFNVAGSSFGSYAAGDVLDMQSVGVYSQLRRRYVLVASSDGTSKTATFKMEDFEGQNVPIRKGRTNIYVNRIKSVVDNGSGSLLHSFTNAAGEQITVTCSLNYNIGQIALSFSKAPDKGTEIAIETEINIEAAPELIPLINHEMKKYTLFPSQFVIAAEHTVQAAYEAQREFGLDLGSLQFRTLKEYLSHEQDMLRLRIMIWRTLATDTFDIALPVNQSFDVWATIIRGKFQTVYRDIIERVKSSGAMGMFAGADAASFFKQLPKDFFQPAEDYIQTPYVHYIGTLFGNVKVYEVPAGICKNLTTENIQFSSMDVLCYVRDENPGKAGFVTGDAVPAIPFQHPTTPALVNRTTLWGSAINDMHPRNGADYFTRVTLTMAKKGGLNFISGDTIDAGDSE
;
A
#
# COMPACT_ATOMS: atom_id res chain seq x y z
N MET A 1 15.11 19.15 -11.19
CA MET A 1 13.98 19.12 -12.15
C MET A 1 13.92 17.89 -13.07
N SER A 2 14.97 17.06 -13.25
CA SER A 2 14.87 15.88 -14.15
C SER A 2 14.15 14.66 -13.57
N ASN A 3 14.04 14.54 -12.24
CA ASN A 3 13.60 13.29 -11.60
C ASN A 3 12.07 13.07 -11.57
N LEU A 4 11.24 14.11 -11.50
CA LEU A 4 9.77 13.92 -11.39
C LEU A 4 9.13 13.36 -12.67
N ARG A 5 9.82 13.52 -13.81
CA ARG A 5 9.37 13.06 -15.12
C ARG A 5 9.27 11.53 -15.19
N GLU A 6 10.17 10.80 -14.53
CA GLU A 6 10.17 9.34 -14.54
C GLU A 6 8.97 8.76 -13.76
N TYR A 7 8.68 9.31 -12.58
CA TYR A 7 7.49 8.96 -11.79
C TYR A 7 6.19 9.27 -12.56
N GLN A 8 6.08 10.46 -13.14
CA GLN A 8 4.91 10.85 -13.94
C GLN A 8 4.74 9.99 -15.19
N ASN A 9 5.83 9.69 -15.89
CA ASN A 9 5.81 8.77 -17.03
C ASN A 9 5.32 7.39 -16.62
N ARG A 10 5.69 6.91 -15.42
CA ARG A 10 5.25 5.60 -14.93
C ARG A 10 3.76 5.57 -14.59
N ILE A 11 3.25 6.59 -13.90
CA ILE A 11 1.80 6.68 -13.65
C ILE A 11 1.04 6.75 -14.98
N ALA A 12 1.54 7.55 -15.92
CA ALA A 12 0.96 7.64 -17.26
C ALA A 12 0.99 6.30 -18.00
N ASP A 13 2.07 5.53 -17.87
CA ASP A 13 2.19 4.20 -18.47
C ASP A 13 1.22 3.19 -17.85
N ILE A 14 1.11 3.15 -16.51
CA ILE A 14 0.11 2.33 -15.79
C ILE A 14 -1.30 2.66 -16.28
N ALA A 15 -1.65 3.96 -16.33
CA ALA A 15 -2.96 4.40 -16.80
C ALA A 15 -3.20 4.04 -18.27
N LYS A 16 -2.19 4.20 -19.14
CA LYS A 16 -2.26 3.85 -20.56
C LYS A 16 -2.51 2.36 -20.76
N ARG A 17 -1.71 1.50 -20.11
CA ARG A 17 -1.81 0.04 -20.19
C ARG A 17 -3.14 -0.47 -19.63
N SER A 18 -3.55 0.03 -18.48
CA SER A 18 -4.85 -0.32 -17.89
C SER A 18 -6.00 0.07 -18.79
N LYS A 19 -5.96 1.29 -19.36
CA LYS A 19 -7.00 1.76 -20.30
C LYS A 19 -7.05 0.94 -21.58
N ALA A 20 -5.90 0.49 -22.10
CA ALA A 20 -5.85 -0.38 -23.27
C ALA A 20 -6.60 -1.69 -23.00
N VAL A 21 -6.25 -2.38 -21.92
CA VAL A 21 -6.93 -3.63 -21.50
C VAL A 21 -8.40 -3.41 -21.24
N LEU A 22 -8.78 -2.38 -20.48
CA LEU A 22 -10.20 -2.09 -20.21
C LEU A 22 -10.98 -1.82 -21.49
N GLY A 23 -10.36 -1.22 -22.50
CA GLY A 23 -10.98 -0.94 -23.79
C GLY A 23 -11.49 -2.21 -24.48
N TRP A 24 -10.69 -3.28 -24.53
CA TRP A 24 -11.06 -4.53 -25.19
C TRP A 24 -11.65 -5.60 -24.25
N ALA A 25 -11.30 -5.59 -22.96
CA ALA A 25 -11.76 -6.59 -22.00
C ALA A 25 -13.05 -6.18 -21.28
N SER A 26 -13.34 -4.88 -21.14
CA SER A 26 -14.52 -4.40 -20.40
C SER A 26 -15.46 -3.59 -21.30
N THR A 27 -14.98 -2.51 -21.91
CA THR A 27 -15.82 -1.61 -22.71
C THR A 27 -16.40 -2.31 -23.95
N ALA A 28 -15.64 -3.21 -24.58
CA ALA A 28 -16.12 -3.99 -25.73
C ALA A 28 -17.25 -4.99 -25.41
N GLN A 29 -17.59 -5.19 -24.14
CA GLN A 29 -18.74 -6.01 -23.76
C GLN A 29 -20.08 -5.26 -23.86
N PHE A 30 -20.04 -3.95 -24.13
CA PHE A 30 -21.21 -3.08 -24.26
C PHE A 30 -21.38 -2.64 -25.72
N GLY A 31 -22.61 -2.72 -26.23
CA GLY A 31 -22.96 -2.25 -27.57
C GLY A 31 -22.92 -0.72 -27.69
N THR A 32 -23.20 -0.21 -28.89
CA THR A 32 -23.24 1.25 -29.17
C THR A 32 -24.23 2.03 -28.29
N ASP A 33 -25.25 1.34 -27.78
CA ASP A 33 -26.29 1.91 -26.91
C ASP A 33 -25.92 1.81 -25.42
N ASN A 34 -24.66 1.47 -25.12
CA ASN A 34 -24.12 1.26 -23.77
C ASN A 34 -24.82 0.14 -22.98
N GLN A 35 -25.52 -0.76 -23.67
CA GLN A 35 -26.13 -1.96 -23.08
C GLN A 35 -25.21 -3.17 -23.19
N PHE A 36 -25.22 -4.02 -22.18
CA PHE A 36 -24.45 -5.27 -22.16
C PHE A 36 -24.90 -6.21 -23.29
N ILE A 37 -23.94 -6.73 -24.05
CA ILE A 37 -24.21 -7.64 -25.17
C ILE A 37 -24.56 -9.03 -24.61
N LYS A 38 -25.85 -9.38 -24.70
CA LYS A 38 -26.40 -10.65 -24.19
C LYS A 38 -26.01 -11.87 -25.03
N ASP A 39 -25.83 -11.70 -26.33
CA ASP A 39 -25.41 -12.79 -27.21
C ASP A 39 -23.90 -13.05 -27.08
N ASP A 40 -23.54 -14.26 -26.68
CA ASP A 40 -22.16 -14.63 -26.40
C ASP A 40 -21.27 -14.58 -27.66
N ALA A 41 -21.83 -14.94 -28.82
CA ALA A 41 -21.09 -14.90 -30.08
C ALA A 41 -20.82 -13.46 -30.54
N ALA A 42 -21.84 -12.59 -30.50
CA ALA A 42 -21.67 -11.16 -30.77
C ALA A 42 -20.73 -10.48 -29.77
N ARG A 43 -20.77 -10.87 -28.49
CA ARG A 43 -19.88 -10.33 -27.45
C ARG A 43 -18.43 -10.73 -27.72
N ALA A 44 -18.16 -12.00 -28.02
CA ALA A 44 -16.83 -12.48 -28.37
C ALA A 44 -16.27 -11.79 -29.63
N ALA A 45 -17.12 -11.57 -30.65
CA ALA A 45 -16.72 -10.86 -31.86
C ALA A 45 -16.36 -9.38 -31.58
N SER A 46 -17.14 -8.69 -30.74
CA SER A 46 -16.86 -7.31 -30.35
C SER A 46 -15.56 -7.18 -29.55
N ILE A 47 -15.31 -8.09 -28.62
CA ILE A 47 -14.05 -8.19 -27.86
C ILE A 47 -12.86 -8.38 -28.81
N LEU A 48 -12.97 -9.30 -29.78
CA LEU A 48 -11.91 -9.55 -30.77
C LEU A 48 -11.63 -8.31 -31.62
N GLU A 49 -12.66 -7.61 -32.12
CA GLU A 49 -12.49 -6.38 -32.90
C GLU A 49 -11.81 -5.27 -32.11
N ALA A 50 -12.09 -5.15 -30.82
CA ALA A 50 -11.42 -4.21 -29.94
C ALA A 50 -9.96 -4.62 -29.66
N ALA A 51 -9.71 -5.91 -29.39
CA ALA A 51 -8.38 -6.45 -29.13
C ALA A 51 -7.44 -6.29 -30.33
N ARG A 52 -7.94 -6.46 -31.57
CA ARG A 52 -7.15 -6.24 -32.81
C ARG A 52 -6.58 -4.81 -32.93
N LYS A 53 -7.20 -3.82 -32.28
CA LYS A 53 -6.75 -2.43 -32.32
C LYS A 53 -5.61 -2.16 -31.33
N ASP A 54 -5.38 -3.06 -30.39
CA ASP A 54 -4.30 -2.95 -29.42
C ASP A 54 -2.98 -3.42 -30.07
N PRO A 55 -1.92 -2.59 -30.06
CA PRO A 55 -0.61 -2.97 -30.60
C PRO A 55 -0.03 -4.24 -29.99
N VAL A 56 -0.41 -4.62 -28.77
CA VAL A 56 0.09 -5.83 -28.11
C VAL A 56 -0.26 -7.11 -28.89
N PHE A 57 -1.37 -7.10 -29.66
CA PHE A 57 -1.80 -8.22 -30.47
C PHE A 57 -1.33 -8.17 -31.94
N ALA A 58 -0.48 -7.19 -32.30
CA ALA A 58 0.02 -7.07 -33.66
C ALA A 58 0.83 -8.31 -34.07
N GLY A 59 0.42 -8.98 -35.16
CA GLY A 59 1.10 -10.17 -35.68
C GLY A 59 0.67 -11.50 -35.04
N ILE A 60 -0.33 -11.49 -34.16
CA ILE A 60 -0.88 -12.68 -33.51
C ILE A 60 -2.11 -13.19 -34.28
N SER A 61 -2.31 -14.51 -34.31
CA SER A 61 -3.51 -15.09 -34.92
C SER A 61 -4.79 -14.63 -34.23
N ASP A 62 -5.87 -14.46 -35.00
CA ASP A 62 -7.18 -14.07 -34.47
C ASP A 62 -7.72 -15.07 -33.44
N ASN A 63 -7.44 -16.37 -33.62
CA ASN A 63 -7.87 -17.40 -32.69
C ASN A 63 -7.20 -17.25 -31.31
N ALA A 64 -5.87 -17.07 -31.29
CA ALA A 64 -5.13 -16.82 -30.04
C ALA A 64 -5.57 -15.51 -29.37
N THR A 65 -5.79 -14.46 -30.16
CA THR A 65 -6.25 -13.14 -29.68
C THR A 65 -7.64 -13.25 -29.04
N ALA A 66 -8.57 -13.94 -29.70
CA ALA A 66 -9.92 -14.16 -29.19
C ALA A 66 -9.91 -14.91 -27.85
N GLN A 67 -9.11 -15.98 -27.75
CA GLN A 67 -8.99 -16.76 -26.51
C GLN A 67 -8.46 -15.94 -25.34
N ILE A 68 -7.39 -15.17 -25.55
CA ILE A 68 -6.80 -14.33 -24.50
C ILE A 68 -7.80 -13.24 -24.07
N ALA A 69 -8.35 -12.52 -25.04
CA ALA A 69 -9.18 -11.35 -24.77
C ALA A 69 -10.50 -11.71 -24.09
N THR A 70 -11.15 -12.80 -24.51
CA THR A 70 -12.42 -13.27 -23.91
C THR A 70 -12.21 -13.82 -22.50
N ALA A 71 -11.11 -14.54 -22.23
CA ALA A 71 -10.81 -15.03 -20.88
C ALA A 71 -10.58 -13.90 -19.88
N TRP A 72 -9.85 -12.85 -20.29
CA TRP A 72 -9.63 -11.67 -19.45
C TRP A 72 -10.92 -10.87 -19.25
N ALA A 73 -11.76 -10.77 -20.28
CA ALA A 73 -13.06 -10.13 -20.19
C ALA A 73 -13.99 -10.81 -19.16
N SER A 74 -14.03 -12.15 -19.17
CA SER A 74 -14.77 -12.93 -18.17
C SER A 74 -14.21 -12.73 -16.76
N ALA A 75 -12.89 -12.81 -16.59
CA ALA A 75 -12.27 -12.63 -15.26
C ALA A 75 -12.52 -11.24 -14.66
N LEU A 76 -12.53 -10.19 -15.48
CA LEU A 76 -12.90 -8.84 -15.03
C LEU A 76 -14.37 -8.76 -14.59
N ALA A 77 -15.27 -9.41 -15.33
CA ALA A 77 -16.69 -9.43 -15.00
C ALA A 77 -16.94 -10.18 -13.68
N ASP A 78 -16.31 -11.35 -13.50
CA ASP A 78 -16.40 -12.16 -12.29
C ASP A 78 -15.86 -11.40 -11.07
N TYR A 79 -14.70 -10.76 -11.20
CA TYR A 79 -14.12 -9.95 -10.13
C TYR A 79 -15.02 -8.76 -9.76
N ALA A 80 -15.55 -8.04 -10.76
CA ALA A 80 -16.43 -6.90 -10.53
C ALA A 80 -17.75 -7.33 -9.85
N ALA A 81 -18.26 -8.52 -10.18
CA ALA A 81 -19.45 -9.09 -9.54
C ALA A 81 -19.19 -9.46 -8.06
N ALA A 82 -18.04 -10.06 -7.77
CA ALA A 82 -17.66 -10.50 -6.42
C ALA A 82 -17.28 -9.34 -5.49
N HIS A 83 -16.49 -8.37 -5.97
CA HIS A 83 -15.95 -7.29 -5.15
C HIS A 83 -16.69 -5.94 -5.30
N LYS A 84 -17.75 -5.89 -6.12
CA LYS A 84 -18.54 -4.67 -6.46
C LYS A 84 -17.69 -3.48 -6.90
N SER A 85 -16.48 -3.74 -7.38
CA SER A 85 -15.50 -2.75 -7.78
C SER A 85 -14.60 -3.34 -8.87
N MET A 86 -14.14 -2.48 -9.78
CA MET A 86 -13.17 -2.90 -10.78
C MET A 86 -11.81 -3.18 -10.14
N PRO A 87 -11.01 -4.11 -10.68
CA PRO A 87 -9.63 -4.27 -10.25
C PRO A 87 -8.85 -2.97 -10.40
N ARG A 88 -7.81 -2.83 -9.56
CA ARG A 88 -6.97 -1.64 -9.58
C ARG A 88 -6.20 -1.54 -10.90
N PRO A 89 -5.97 -0.33 -11.44
CA PRO A 89 -5.26 -0.14 -12.71
C PRO A 89 -3.86 -0.77 -12.74
N GLU A 90 -3.17 -0.79 -11.60
CA GLU A 90 -1.82 -1.38 -11.46
C GLU A 90 -1.79 -2.89 -11.74
N ILE A 91 -2.80 -3.65 -11.32
CA ILE A 91 -2.90 -5.10 -11.55
C ILE A 91 -3.05 -5.35 -13.05
N ILE A 92 -3.96 -4.61 -13.67
CA ILE A 92 -4.26 -4.69 -15.09
C ILE A 92 -3.04 -4.29 -15.92
N ALA A 93 -2.36 -3.21 -15.54
CA ALA A 93 -1.15 -2.74 -16.22
C ALA A 93 0.02 -3.72 -16.10
N SER A 94 0.19 -4.34 -14.93
CA SER A 94 1.19 -5.40 -14.74
C SER A 94 0.89 -6.58 -15.65
N CYS A 95 -0.37 -7.07 -15.69
CA CYS A 95 -0.77 -8.17 -16.57
C CYS A 95 -0.54 -7.84 -18.05
N HIS A 96 -0.85 -6.60 -18.47
CA HIS A 96 -0.59 -6.14 -19.84
C HIS A 96 0.90 -6.16 -20.19
N GLN A 97 1.77 -5.69 -19.28
CA GLN A 97 3.22 -5.77 -19.47
C GLN A 97 3.71 -7.22 -19.56
N THR A 98 3.22 -8.10 -18.69
CA THR A 98 3.57 -9.52 -18.72
C THR A 98 3.15 -10.17 -20.04
N LEU A 99 1.97 -9.84 -20.54
CA LEU A 99 1.47 -10.27 -21.85
C LEU A 99 2.38 -9.76 -22.99
N GLU A 100 2.71 -8.48 -22.98
CA GLU A 100 3.61 -7.86 -23.97
C GLU A 100 5.00 -8.52 -23.98
N ASN A 101 5.59 -8.78 -22.80
CA ASN A 101 6.91 -9.42 -22.69
C ASN A 101 6.92 -10.79 -23.40
N CYS A 102 5.88 -11.60 -23.20
CA CYS A 102 5.79 -12.92 -23.86
C CYS A 102 5.58 -12.84 -25.36
N LEU A 103 4.77 -11.87 -25.82
CA LEU A 103 4.42 -11.74 -27.24
C LEU A 103 5.56 -11.16 -28.06
N ILE A 104 6.35 -10.24 -27.50
CA ILE A 104 7.59 -9.73 -28.15
C ILE A 104 8.62 -10.84 -28.34
N GLU A 105 8.77 -11.75 -27.39
CA GLU A 105 9.68 -12.90 -27.53
C GLU A 105 9.23 -13.86 -28.64
N SER A 106 7.93 -14.03 -28.83
CA SER A 106 7.38 -14.88 -29.90
C SER A 106 7.53 -14.32 -31.31
N THR A 107 7.86 -13.03 -31.47
CA THR A 107 7.90 -12.31 -32.77
C THR A 107 9.32 -11.98 -33.27
N ARG A 108 10.36 -12.17 -32.46
CA ARG A 108 11.77 -11.90 -32.84
C ARG A 108 12.38 -13.06 -33.65
N ASN A 109 12.19 -13.04 -34.97
CA ASN A 109 12.72 -14.04 -35.91
C ASN A 109 14.12 -13.73 -36.50
N SER A 110 14.93 -12.81 -35.95
CA SER A 110 16.24 -12.50 -36.56
C SER A 110 17.23 -11.75 -35.66
N MET A 111 18.18 -12.45 -35.02
CA MET A 111 19.52 -11.89 -34.71
C MET A 111 20.59 -13.00 -34.78
N ASP A 112 21.37 -12.99 -35.86
CA ASP A 112 22.56 -13.82 -36.07
C ASP A 112 23.74 -13.31 -35.20
N ALA A 113 23.91 -13.81 -33.98
CA ALA A 113 25.20 -13.82 -33.27
C ALA A 113 25.14 -14.60 -31.94
N THR A 114 25.76 -15.78 -31.94
CA THR A 114 26.66 -16.37 -30.92
C THR A 114 26.38 -16.18 -29.41
N ASN A 115 25.13 -16.05 -29.01
CA ASN A 115 24.65 -16.38 -27.67
C ASN A 115 23.26 -16.99 -27.87
N LYS A 116 23.20 -18.32 -28.07
CA LYS A 116 21.93 -19.07 -28.12
C LYS A 116 21.17 -18.80 -26.82
N ALA A 117 20.27 -17.83 -26.87
CA ALA A 117 19.37 -17.48 -25.78
C ALA A 117 18.30 -18.57 -25.72
N MET A 118 18.12 -19.18 -24.54
CA MET A 118 17.29 -20.36 -24.25
C MET A 118 15.80 -20.28 -24.64
N LEU A 119 15.35 -19.18 -25.25
CA LEU A 119 13.96 -18.94 -25.66
C LEU A 119 13.79 -18.82 -27.20
N GLU A 120 14.87 -18.61 -27.97
CA GLU A 120 14.79 -18.49 -29.45
C GLU A 120 14.51 -19.84 -30.14
N SER A 121 15.04 -20.95 -29.63
CA SER A 121 14.69 -22.27 -30.17
C SER A 121 13.23 -22.65 -29.88
N VAL A 122 12.62 -22.03 -28.86
CA VAL A 122 11.24 -22.29 -28.43
C VAL A 122 10.25 -21.48 -29.27
N ALA A 123 10.56 -20.23 -29.62
CA ALA A 123 9.67 -19.43 -30.47
C ALA A 123 9.50 -20.03 -31.89
N ALA A 124 10.58 -20.57 -32.48
CA ALA A 124 10.52 -21.17 -33.82
C ALA A 124 9.91 -22.59 -33.82
N GLU A 125 10.21 -23.44 -32.82
CA GLU A 125 9.64 -24.80 -32.76
C GLU A 125 8.21 -24.83 -32.19
N MET A 126 7.87 -23.97 -31.22
CA MET A 126 6.50 -23.92 -30.66
C MET A 126 5.50 -23.11 -31.48
N MET A 127 5.97 -22.34 -32.46
CA MET A 127 5.13 -21.73 -33.51
C MET A 127 5.14 -22.53 -34.81
N SER A 128 5.89 -23.65 -34.87
CA SER A 128 5.86 -24.56 -36.02
C SER A 128 4.62 -25.47 -35.98
N VAL A 129 4.01 -25.66 -37.15
CA VAL A 129 2.60 -26.05 -37.35
C VAL A 129 2.35 -27.57 -37.16
N SER A 130 3.00 -28.22 -36.20
CA SER A 130 2.72 -29.63 -35.87
C SER A 130 2.63 -29.86 -34.36
N ASP A 131 1.42 -30.15 -33.89
CA ASP A 131 1.01 -30.72 -32.59
C ASP A 131 1.35 -29.98 -31.27
N GLY A 132 2.17 -28.92 -31.27
CA GLY A 132 2.53 -28.18 -30.04
C GLY A 132 1.78 -26.87 -29.77
N VAL A 133 1.03 -26.34 -30.74
CA VAL A 133 0.69 -24.90 -30.86
C VAL A 133 -0.46 -24.41 -29.95
N MET A 134 -1.32 -25.29 -29.41
CA MET A 134 -2.53 -24.82 -28.71
C MET A 134 -2.32 -24.33 -27.27
N ARG A 135 -1.16 -24.55 -26.64
CA ARG A 135 -1.06 -24.34 -25.19
C ARG A 135 -0.64 -22.91 -24.78
N LEU A 136 0.17 -22.19 -25.56
CA LEU A 136 0.65 -20.86 -25.17
C LEU A 136 -0.46 -19.80 -25.02
N PRO A 137 -1.42 -19.65 -25.96
CA PRO A 137 -2.51 -18.69 -25.80
C PRO A 137 -3.37 -18.98 -24.56
N LEU A 138 -3.56 -20.25 -24.21
CA LEU A 138 -4.22 -20.67 -22.98
C LEU A 138 -3.47 -20.17 -21.72
N PHE A 139 -2.13 -20.18 -21.71
CA PHE A 139 -1.35 -19.63 -20.59
C PHE A 139 -1.44 -18.11 -20.50
N LEU A 140 -1.37 -17.41 -21.63
CA LEU A 140 -1.53 -15.96 -21.68
C LEU A 140 -2.94 -15.53 -21.25
N ALA A 141 -3.96 -16.31 -21.62
CA ALA A 141 -5.34 -16.13 -21.18
C ALA A 141 -5.50 -16.26 -19.66
N MET A 142 -4.60 -16.97 -18.98
CA MET A 142 -4.68 -17.24 -17.54
C MET A 142 -3.94 -16.22 -16.66
N ILE A 143 -3.12 -15.33 -17.23
CA ILE A 143 -2.35 -14.33 -16.47
C ILE A 143 -3.26 -13.50 -15.55
N LEU A 144 -4.25 -12.81 -16.13
CA LEU A 144 -5.16 -11.96 -15.38
C LEU A 144 -6.04 -12.74 -14.38
N PRO A 145 -6.69 -13.86 -14.77
CA PRO A 145 -7.44 -14.68 -13.81
C PRO A 145 -6.63 -15.12 -12.58
N VAL A 146 -5.37 -15.52 -12.76
CA VAL A 146 -4.52 -15.96 -11.64
C VAL A 146 -4.20 -14.80 -10.70
N GLN A 147 -3.86 -13.62 -11.24
CA GLN A 147 -3.56 -12.45 -10.40
C GLN A 147 -4.79 -11.90 -9.68
N LEU A 148 -5.99 -11.98 -10.29
CA LEU A 148 -7.24 -11.58 -9.65
C LEU A 148 -7.75 -12.62 -8.63
N GLY A 149 -7.44 -13.90 -8.84
CA GLY A 149 -7.82 -14.99 -7.93
C GLY A 149 -6.96 -15.04 -6.66
N ALA A 150 -5.75 -14.48 -6.69
CA ALA A 150 -4.86 -14.43 -5.54
C ALA A 150 -5.40 -13.48 -4.47
N ALA A 151 -5.89 -14.02 -3.35
CA ALA A 151 -6.52 -13.22 -2.30
C ALA A 151 -5.56 -12.22 -1.63
N THR A 152 -4.26 -12.55 -1.60
CA THR A 152 -3.22 -11.69 -1.03
C THR A 152 -2.91 -10.45 -1.88
N ALA A 153 -3.39 -10.41 -3.13
CA ALA A 153 -3.18 -9.29 -4.05
C ALA A 153 -3.73 -7.95 -3.53
N ASP A 154 -4.77 -7.96 -2.67
CA ASP A 154 -5.36 -6.72 -2.14
C ASP A 154 -4.38 -5.93 -1.25
N ALA A 155 -3.49 -6.63 -0.53
CA ALA A 155 -2.45 -6.04 0.31
C ALA A 155 -1.21 -5.58 -0.46
N CYS A 156 -1.10 -5.93 -1.75
CA CYS A 156 0.07 -5.67 -2.57
C CYS A 156 -0.11 -4.44 -3.48
N THR A 157 1.01 -3.86 -3.89
CA THR A 157 1.10 -2.99 -5.07
C THR A 157 1.67 -3.77 -6.24
N PHE A 158 1.10 -3.57 -7.42
CA PHE A 158 1.55 -4.21 -8.64
C PHE A 158 2.43 -3.27 -9.46
N ILE A 159 3.58 -3.77 -9.90
CA ILE A 159 4.49 -3.00 -10.75
C ILE A 159 4.66 -3.68 -12.11
N PRO A 160 4.49 -2.95 -13.23
CA PRO A 160 4.91 -3.46 -14.52
C PRO A 160 6.43 -3.72 -14.52
N VAL A 161 6.84 -4.97 -14.79
CA VAL A 161 8.25 -5.39 -14.79
C VAL A 161 8.72 -5.61 -16.23
N THR A 162 9.82 -4.97 -16.62
CA THR A 162 10.28 -4.97 -18.01
C THR A 162 11.18 -6.14 -18.39
N ARG A 163 11.80 -6.84 -17.41
CA ARG A 163 12.25 -8.26 -17.42
C ARG A 163 13.26 -8.54 -16.30
N ASP A 164 14.33 -7.74 -16.24
CA ASP A 164 15.51 -8.04 -15.40
C ASP A 164 15.57 -7.17 -14.13
N GLN A 165 14.97 -5.98 -14.17
CA GLN A 165 14.87 -5.09 -13.03
C GLN A 165 13.62 -4.24 -13.14
N SER A 166 13.07 -3.83 -12.00
CA SER A 166 12.07 -2.79 -11.94
C SER A 166 12.37 -1.84 -10.80
N ASP A 167 12.22 -0.55 -11.08
CA ASP A 167 12.43 0.48 -10.08
C ASP A 167 11.13 0.85 -9.39
N ILE A 168 11.18 1.36 -8.17
CA ILE A 168 10.10 2.06 -7.48
C ILE A 168 10.59 3.47 -7.18
N TYR A 169 9.71 4.43 -7.45
CA TYR A 169 9.99 5.84 -7.25
C TYR A 169 9.05 6.37 -6.17
N GLU A 170 9.63 6.94 -5.13
CA GLU A 170 8.89 7.64 -4.10
C GLU A 170 9.24 9.12 -4.14
N VAL A 171 8.22 9.97 -4.10
CA VAL A 171 8.37 11.43 -4.07
C VAL A 171 8.11 11.94 -2.66
N PHE A 172 9.06 12.70 -2.12
CA PHE A 172 8.98 13.39 -0.84
C PHE A 172 8.88 14.88 -1.07
N ASN A 173 8.09 15.55 -0.24
CA ASN A 173 8.16 16.99 -0.10
C ASN A 173 9.27 17.30 0.89
N VAL A 174 10.23 18.13 0.51
CA VAL A 174 11.34 18.54 1.35
C VAL A 174 11.39 20.07 1.41
N ALA A 175 11.81 20.60 2.56
CA ALA A 175 12.04 22.02 2.73
C ALA A 175 13.16 22.46 1.78
N GLY A 176 12.86 23.38 0.86
CA GLY A 176 13.83 23.93 -0.08
C GLY A 176 14.74 25.01 0.50
N SER A 177 14.40 25.56 1.66
CA SER A 177 15.14 26.61 2.36
C SER A 177 15.09 26.38 3.87
N SER A 178 16.10 26.84 4.59
CA SER A 178 16.06 26.85 6.06
C SER A 178 15.20 28.03 6.52
N PHE A 179 14.02 27.76 7.05
CA PHE A 179 13.11 28.81 7.51
C PHE A 179 12.21 28.30 8.65
N GLY A 180 12.15 29.05 9.76
CA GLY A 180 11.42 28.63 10.95
C GLY A 180 11.96 27.33 11.52
N SER A 181 11.08 26.36 11.72
CA SER A 181 11.43 25.10 12.40
C SER A 181 12.11 24.06 11.51
N TYR A 182 12.27 24.32 10.21
CA TYR A 182 12.81 23.35 9.25
C TYR A 182 14.13 23.83 8.64
N ALA A 183 15.08 22.92 8.55
CA ALA A 183 16.30 23.09 7.76
C ALA A 183 16.05 22.70 6.30
N ALA A 184 16.83 23.26 5.39
CA ALA A 184 16.82 22.82 3.99
C ALA A 184 17.12 21.32 3.89
N GLY A 185 16.25 20.58 3.21
CA GLY A 185 16.31 19.12 3.07
C GLY A 185 15.42 18.34 4.05
N ASP A 186 14.86 18.99 5.07
CA ASP A 186 13.96 18.31 6.00
C ASP A 186 12.67 17.85 5.30
N VAL A 187 12.22 16.63 5.60
CA VAL A 187 10.98 16.09 5.03
C VAL A 187 9.80 16.83 5.64
N LEU A 188 8.99 17.44 4.76
CA LEU A 188 7.76 18.11 5.14
C LEU A 188 6.64 17.09 5.23
N ASP A 189 6.23 16.77 6.45
CA ASP A 189 5.06 15.94 6.73
C ASP A 189 3.93 16.75 7.37
N MET A 190 2.71 16.21 7.35
CA MET A 190 1.54 16.86 7.96
C MET A 190 1.41 16.61 9.46
N GLN A 191 2.36 15.90 10.08
CA GLN A 191 2.34 15.55 11.50
C GLN A 191 3.21 16.49 12.34
N SER A 192 4.08 17.26 11.70
CA SER A 192 4.95 18.23 12.36
C SER A 192 4.22 19.53 12.69
N VAL A 193 4.39 20.00 13.92
CA VAL A 193 3.85 21.29 14.42
C VAL A 193 4.78 22.46 14.05
N GLY A 194 5.88 22.16 13.34
CA GLY A 194 6.89 23.15 12.95
C GLY A 194 6.31 24.25 12.06
N VAL A 195 6.82 25.46 12.22
CA VAL A 195 6.36 26.62 11.45
C VAL A 195 7.24 26.78 10.22
N TYR A 196 6.67 26.58 9.03
CA TYR A 196 7.35 26.83 7.75
C TYR A 196 6.73 28.03 7.02
N SER A 197 5.47 27.95 6.60
CA SER A 197 4.83 29.00 5.78
C SER A 197 4.26 30.19 6.57
N GLN A 198 4.02 30.04 7.86
CA GLN A 198 3.36 31.09 8.66
C GLN A 198 4.36 32.18 9.03
N LEU A 199 4.08 33.40 8.55
CA LEU A 199 4.90 34.59 8.80
C LEU A 199 4.61 35.23 10.16
N ARG A 200 3.40 35.03 10.70
CA ARG A 200 3.06 35.44 12.06
C ARG A 200 3.53 34.37 13.02
N ARG A 201 4.42 34.75 13.94
CA ARG A 201 5.05 33.84 14.89
C ARG A 201 5.01 34.40 16.28
N ARG A 202 5.02 33.50 17.26
CA ARG A 202 5.07 33.82 18.68
C ARG A 202 6.33 33.22 19.29
N TYR A 203 7.07 34.03 20.02
CA TYR A 203 8.28 33.64 20.71
C TYR A 203 8.14 33.92 22.20
N VAL A 204 8.46 32.94 23.04
CA VAL A 204 8.44 33.09 24.50
C VAL A 204 9.83 33.49 24.97
N LEU A 205 9.95 34.62 25.67
CA LEU A 205 11.20 35.05 26.28
C LEU A 205 11.39 34.35 27.62
N VAL A 206 12.25 33.34 27.65
CA VAL A 206 12.53 32.54 28.86
C VAL A 206 13.33 33.34 29.90
N ALA A 207 14.12 34.33 29.47
CA ALA A 207 15.05 35.07 30.33
C ALA A 207 14.47 36.34 30.99
N SER A 208 13.23 36.74 30.70
CA SER A 208 12.74 38.09 31.03
C SER A 208 12.04 38.24 32.39
N SER A 209 11.90 37.18 33.18
CA SER A 209 11.23 37.20 34.50
C SER A 209 12.06 36.51 35.58
N ASP A 210 13.31 36.93 35.72
CA ASP A 210 14.23 36.52 36.79
C ASP A 210 13.89 37.16 38.16
N GLY A 211 13.02 38.18 38.18
CA GLY A 211 12.67 38.97 39.37
C GLY A 211 13.63 40.13 39.66
N THR A 212 14.65 40.35 38.82
CA THR A 212 15.73 41.32 39.07
C THR A 212 16.00 42.25 37.89
N SER A 213 15.86 41.78 36.66
CA SER A 213 16.21 42.51 35.45
C SER A 213 15.09 43.44 35.00
N LYS A 214 15.42 44.72 34.78
CA LYS A 214 14.50 45.74 34.25
C LYS A 214 14.52 45.86 32.73
N THR A 215 15.41 45.13 32.05
CA THR A 215 15.59 45.20 30.60
C THR A 215 15.72 43.81 30.02
N ALA A 216 15.07 43.56 28.88
CA ALA A 216 15.22 42.36 28.09
C ALA A 216 15.32 42.73 26.62
N THR A 217 16.09 41.99 25.83
CA THR A 217 16.16 42.20 24.38
C THR A 217 15.73 40.92 23.69
N PHE A 218 14.75 41.04 22.81
CA PHE A 218 14.37 40.02 21.86
C PHE A 218 15.09 40.27 20.54
N LYS A 219 15.75 39.26 19.98
CA LYS A 219 16.28 39.29 18.64
C LYS A 219 15.72 38.11 17.86
N MET A 220 15.22 38.35 16.66
CA MET A 220 14.82 37.26 15.75
C MET A 220 15.99 36.32 15.44
N GLU A 221 17.22 36.84 15.40
CA GLU A 221 18.45 36.05 15.18
C GLU A 221 18.62 34.92 16.19
N ASP A 222 18.24 35.12 17.46
CA ASP A 222 18.39 34.11 18.50
C ASP A 222 17.46 32.89 18.28
N PHE A 223 16.39 33.05 17.49
CA PHE A 223 15.39 32.01 17.23
C PHE A 223 15.43 31.48 15.79
N GLU A 224 15.72 32.35 14.83
CA GLU A 224 15.73 32.02 13.39
C GLU A 224 17.15 31.81 12.84
N GLY A 225 18.19 32.03 13.65
CA GLY A 225 19.60 31.91 13.27
C GLY A 225 20.11 33.00 12.34
N GLN A 226 19.27 33.99 12.01
CA GLN A 226 19.60 35.13 11.15
C GLN A 226 18.72 36.34 11.46
N ASN A 227 19.15 37.53 11.03
CA ASN A 227 18.33 38.74 11.14
C ASN A 227 17.11 38.65 10.23
N VAL A 228 15.92 38.83 10.81
CA VAL A 228 14.65 38.72 10.09
C VAL A 228 13.85 40.02 10.25
N PRO A 229 13.54 40.76 9.17
CA PRO A 229 12.79 41.99 9.27
C PRO A 229 11.35 41.73 9.71
N ILE A 230 10.81 42.65 10.51
CA ILE A 230 9.45 42.61 11.06
C ILE A 230 8.57 43.64 10.33
N ARG A 231 7.33 43.25 10.02
CA ARG A 231 6.35 44.13 9.39
C ARG A 231 5.85 45.19 10.39
N LYS A 232 5.93 46.45 9.99
CA LYS A 232 5.47 47.59 10.81
C LYS A 232 3.99 47.46 11.15
N GLY A 233 3.62 47.75 12.39
CA GLY A 233 2.22 47.76 12.83
C GLY A 233 1.57 46.37 13.00
N ARG A 234 2.41 45.32 13.13
CA ARG A 234 1.98 43.91 13.28
C ARG A 234 2.65 43.18 14.44
N THR A 235 3.26 43.94 15.36
CA THR A 235 3.93 43.38 16.54
C THR A 235 3.09 43.59 17.78
N ASN A 236 2.96 42.56 18.62
CA ASN A 236 2.22 42.58 19.88
C ASN A 236 3.05 41.90 20.97
N ILE A 237 2.77 42.22 22.22
CA ILE A 237 3.36 41.58 23.39
C ILE A 237 2.26 40.87 24.16
N TYR A 238 2.62 39.73 24.74
CA TYR A 238 1.79 38.97 25.65
C TYR A 238 2.47 38.94 27.01
N VAL A 239 1.76 39.35 28.05
CA VAL A 239 2.18 39.15 29.44
C VAL A 239 1.18 38.19 30.08
N ASN A 240 1.65 37.04 30.55
CA ASN A 240 0.80 35.94 31.04
C ASN A 240 -0.35 35.61 30.05
N ARG A 241 -0.02 35.57 28.75
CA ARG A 241 -0.95 35.27 27.65
C ARG A 241 -2.04 36.34 27.40
N ILE A 242 -1.97 37.49 28.08
CA ILE A 242 -2.84 38.65 27.82
C ILE A 242 -2.17 39.56 26.80
N LYS A 243 -2.90 39.88 25.72
CA LYS A 243 -2.40 40.64 24.58
C LYS A 243 -2.32 42.14 24.87
N SER A 244 -1.23 42.77 24.46
CA SER A 244 -1.08 44.23 24.45
C SER A 244 -1.86 44.89 23.30
N VAL A 245 -1.85 46.22 23.29
CA VAL A 245 -2.22 47.00 22.10
C VAL A 245 -1.23 46.66 20.98
N VAL A 246 -1.73 46.64 19.74
CA VAL A 246 -0.91 46.39 18.55
C VAL A 246 0.02 47.57 18.29
N ASP A 247 1.23 47.29 17.83
CA ASP A 247 2.16 48.30 17.33
C ASP A 247 1.47 49.24 16.32
N ASN A 248 1.75 50.52 16.41
CA ASN A 248 1.22 51.55 15.51
C ASN A 248 2.21 51.92 14.38
N GLY A 249 3.36 51.23 14.29
CA GLY A 249 4.38 51.45 13.27
C GLY A 249 5.34 52.60 13.59
N SER A 250 5.27 53.18 14.80
CA SER A 250 6.12 54.29 15.24
C SER A 250 7.50 53.87 15.74
N GLY A 251 7.77 52.56 15.84
CA GLY A 251 9.00 52.03 16.45
C GLY A 251 8.97 51.99 17.97
N SER A 252 7.83 52.30 18.59
CA SER A 252 7.64 52.21 20.04
C SER A 252 6.31 51.55 20.39
N LEU A 253 6.32 50.69 21.41
CA LEU A 253 5.12 50.04 21.94
C LEU A 253 5.11 50.15 23.46
N LEU A 254 4.00 50.66 24.00
CA LEU A 254 3.78 50.79 25.44
C LEU A 254 2.65 49.85 25.86
N HIS A 255 2.91 49.10 26.93
CA HIS A 255 1.91 48.26 27.56
C HIS A 255 2.03 48.37 29.08
N SER A 256 0.94 48.15 29.80
CA SER A 256 0.96 48.13 31.26
C SER A 256 0.17 46.93 31.76
N PHE A 257 0.68 46.26 32.78
CA PHE A 257 0.04 45.12 33.43
C PHE A 257 0.21 45.24 34.94
N THR A 258 -0.69 44.63 35.70
CA THR A 258 -0.63 44.61 37.16
C THR A 258 0.12 43.36 37.63
N ASN A 259 1.10 43.52 38.52
CA ASN A 259 1.85 42.41 39.10
C ASN A 259 1.04 41.71 40.20
N ALA A 260 1.56 40.60 40.76
CA ALA A 260 0.84 39.85 41.79
C ALA A 260 0.62 40.66 43.09
N ALA A 261 1.43 41.71 43.31
CA ALA A 261 1.33 42.62 44.43
C ALA A 261 0.35 43.80 44.21
N GLY A 262 -0.33 43.86 43.06
CA GLY A 262 -1.31 44.92 42.76
C GLY A 262 -0.71 46.23 42.20
N GLU A 263 0.60 46.27 41.93
CA GLU A 263 1.27 47.43 41.32
C GLU A 263 1.23 47.36 39.78
N GLN A 264 1.03 48.51 39.14
CA GLN A 264 1.06 48.62 37.68
C GLN A 264 2.51 48.74 37.18
N ILE A 265 2.96 47.74 36.40
CA ILE A 265 4.24 47.74 35.71
C ILE A 265 4.01 48.18 34.27
N THR A 266 4.80 49.15 33.80
CA THR A 266 4.78 49.63 32.41
C THR A 266 5.96 49.03 31.67
N VAL A 267 5.70 48.45 30.51
CA VAL A 267 6.68 47.96 29.55
C VAL A 267 6.79 48.96 28.41
N THR A 268 7.96 49.53 28.24
CA THR A 268 8.30 50.40 27.11
C THR A 268 9.21 49.62 26.17
N CYS A 269 8.77 49.49 24.92
CA CYS A 269 9.44 48.67 23.91
C CYS A 269 9.92 49.56 22.79
N SER A 270 11.19 49.40 22.39
CA SER A 270 11.74 50.00 21.17
C SER A 270 11.91 48.91 20.11
N LEU A 271 11.30 49.11 18.94
CA LEU A 271 11.27 48.15 17.85
C LEU A 271 12.20 48.58 16.72
N ASN A 272 13.17 47.73 16.37
CA ASN A 272 13.95 47.82 15.16
C ASN A 272 13.42 46.84 14.11
N TYR A 273 12.61 47.36 13.19
CA TYR A 273 11.93 46.58 12.17
C TYR A 273 12.86 45.95 11.12
N ASN A 274 14.06 46.50 10.91
CA ASN A 274 14.95 46.03 9.83
C ASN A 274 15.68 44.73 10.21
N ILE A 275 16.15 44.63 11.45
CA ILE A 275 16.89 43.46 11.96
C ILE A 275 16.00 42.52 12.78
N GLY A 276 14.79 42.96 13.15
CA GLY A 276 13.87 42.18 13.97
C GLY A 276 14.28 42.16 15.45
N GLN A 277 14.66 43.31 16.00
CA GLN A 277 15.04 43.43 17.41
C GLN A 277 14.01 44.25 18.18
N ILE A 278 13.63 43.79 19.37
CA ILE A 278 12.72 44.49 20.28
C ILE A 278 13.40 44.62 21.64
N ALA A 279 13.74 45.84 22.03
CA ALA A 279 14.29 46.13 23.35
C ALA A 279 13.13 46.47 24.30
N LEU A 280 12.97 45.66 25.34
CA LEU A 280 11.96 45.80 26.39
C LEU A 280 12.59 46.46 27.62
N SER A 281 11.93 47.49 28.15
CA SER A 281 12.30 48.15 29.41
C SER A 281 11.10 48.25 30.34
N PHE A 282 11.26 47.74 31.56
CA PHE A 282 10.21 47.65 32.55
C PHE A 282 10.40 48.72 33.63
N SER A 283 9.31 49.37 34.08
CA SER A 283 9.36 50.34 35.19
C SER A 283 9.86 49.69 36.50
N LYS A 284 9.48 48.43 36.73
CA LYS A 284 9.94 47.55 37.81
C LYS A 284 10.20 46.16 37.23
N ALA A 285 11.16 45.43 37.80
CA ALA A 285 11.43 44.06 37.35
C ALA A 285 10.15 43.21 37.48
N PRO A 286 9.73 42.48 36.43
CA PRO A 286 8.57 41.62 36.49
C PRO A 286 8.77 40.49 37.51
N ASP A 287 7.68 40.08 38.17
CA ASP A 287 7.72 39.02 39.18
C ASP A 287 8.29 37.73 38.59
N LYS A 288 9.03 36.97 39.40
CA LYS A 288 9.67 35.72 38.97
C LYS A 288 8.63 34.75 38.40
N GLY A 289 8.85 34.28 37.17
CA GLY A 289 7.95 33.34 36.49
C GLY A 289 6.82 33.98 35.67
N THR A 290 6.79 35.31 35.53
CA THR A 290 5.89 35.98 34.57
C THR A 290 6.26 35.58 33.14
N GLU A 291 5.33 35.01 32.37
CA GLU A 291 5.57 34.63 30.98
C GLU A 291 5.46 35.86 30.09
N ILE A 292 6.54 36.23 29.40
CA ILE A 292 6.54 37.31 28.41
C ILE A 292 6.76 36.68 27.05
N ALA A 293 5.80 36.87 26.15
CA ALA A 293 5.90 36.42 24.78
C ALA A 293 5.71 37.57 23.81
N ILE A 294 6.35 37.50 22.66
CA ILE A 294 6.25 38.48 21.60
C ILE A 294 5.65 37.80 20.38
N GLU A 295 4.68 38.46 19.75
CA GLU A 295 4.13 38.06 18.47
C GLU A 295 4.54 39.07 17.40
N THR A 296 5.16 38.60 16.34
CA THR A 296 5.66 39.41 15.23
C THR A 296 5.28 38.79 13.91
N GLU A 297 5.09 39.63 12.89
CA GLU A 297 4.89 39.19 11.50
C GLU A 297 6.14 39.48 10.69
N ILE A 298 6.74 38.44 10.08
CA ILE A 298 7.94 38.56 9.25
C ILE A 298 7.61 39.34 7.97
N ASN A 299 8.47 40.27 7.60
CA ASN A 299 8.31 41.09 6.40
C ASN A 299 9.09 40.51 5.20
N ILE A 300 8.45 39.62 4.46
CA ILE A 300 9.02 39.02 3.25
C ILE A 300 9.23 40.03 2.10
N GLU A 301 8.53 41.17 2.09
CA GLU A 301 8.74 42.20 1.04
C GLU A 301 10.09 42.91 1.22
N ALA A 302 10.60 43.00 2.45
CA ALA A 302 11.90 43.59 2.75
C ALA A 302 13.06 42.60 2.61
N ALA A 303 12.79 41.29 2.73
CA ALA A 303 13.75 40.21 2.55
C ALA A 303 13.10 39.04 1.79
N PRO A 304 13.01 39.13 0.44
CA PRO A 304 12.38 38.10 -0.39
C PRO A 304 13.08 36.74 -0.32
N GLU A 305 14.36 36.69 0.04
CA GLU A 305 15.10 35.43 0.24
C GLU A 305 14.53 34.54 1.36
N LEU A 306 13.71 35.08 2.27
CA LEU A 306 13.09 34.33 3.36
C LEU A 306 11.80 33.60 2.96
N ILE A 307 11.37 33.69 1.70
CA ILE A 307 10.17 32.98 1.24
C ILE A 307 10.46 31.47 1.25
N PRO A 308 9.74 30.67 2.07
CA PRO A 308 9.99 29.24 2.17
C PRO A 308 9.69 28.54 0.85
N LEU A 309 10.65 27.75 0.37
CA LEU A 309 10.50 26.96 -0.84
C LEU A 309 10.11 25.53 -0.49
N ILE A 310 9.23 24.91 -1.27
CA ILE A 310 8.99 23.47 -1.19
C ILE A 310 9.66 22.84 -2.40
N ASN A 311 10.62 21.96 -2.12
CA ASN A 311 11.26 21.14 -3.14
C ASN A 311 10.68 19.72 -3.08
N HIS A 312 10.88 18.97 -4.16
CA HIS A 312 10.53 17.56 -4.23
C HIS A 312 11.80 16.74 -4.42
N GLU A 313 12.00 15.75 -3.56
CA GLU A 313 13.07 14.76 -3.70
C GLU A 313 12.46 13.44 -4.14
N MET A 314 13.11 12.75 -5.09
CA MET A 314 12.71 11.42 -5.53
C MET A 314 13.77 10.40 -5.10
N LYS A 315 13.35 9.35 -4.41
CA LYS A 315 14.20 8.20 -4.11
C LYS A 315 13.83 7.03 -5.00
N LYS A 316 14.85 6.33 -5.49
CA LYS A 316 14.74 5.18 -6.37
C LYS A 316 15.14 3.92 -5.60
N TYR A 317 14.29 2.90 -5.66
CA TYR A 317 14.57 1.56 -5.13
C TYR A 317 14.48 0.55 -6.27
N THR A 318 15.54 -0.20 -6.51
CA THR A 318 15.57 -1.21 -7.57
C THR A 318 15.26 -2.59 -6.99
N LEU A 319 14.31 -3.29 -7.61
CA LEU A 319 13.91 -4.65 -7.29
C LEU A 319 14.27 -5.58 -8.45
N PHE A 320 14.62 -6.81 -8.11
CA PHE A 320 15.00 -7.86 -9.06
C PHE A 320 13.99 -9.00 -8.97
N PRO A 321 13.45 -9.48 -10.11
CA PRO A 321 12.58 -10.64 -10.11
C PRO A 321 13.37 -11.90 -9.79
N SER A 322 12.75 -12.81 -9.04
CA SER A 322 13.27 -14.15 -8.77
C SER A 322 12.61 -15.16 -9.71
N GLN A 323 13.28 -16.28 -9.96
CA GLN A 323 12.76 -17.35 -10.80
C GLN A 323 12.11 -18.44 -9.95
N PHE A 324 11.05 -19.05 -10.48
CA PHE A 324 10.38 -20.20 -9.87
C PHE A 324 10.14 -21.29 -10.92
N VAL A 325 10.24 -22.55 -10.50
CA VAL A 325 10.21 -23.71 -11.40
C VAL A 325 9.48 -24.87 -10.73
N ILE A 326 8.60 -25.53 -11.47
CA ILE A 326 7.94 -26.76 -11.04
C ILE A 326 7.82 -27.72 -12.22
N ALA A 327 8.00 -29.02 -12.00
CA ALA A 327 7.84 -30.04 -13.03
C ALA A 327 6.81 -31.08 -12.63
N ALA A 328 6.02 -31.54 -13.60
CA ALA A 328 5.19 -32.73 -13.48
C ALA A 328 5.70 -33.80 -14.44
N GLU A 329 5.70 -35.04 -13.96
CA GLU A 329 6.19 -36.20 -14.68
C GLU A 329 5.17 -37.34 -14.64
N HIS A 330 5.03 -38.08 -15.73
CA HIS A 330 4.32 -39.35 -15.76
C HIS A 330 5.06 -40.34 -16.65
N THR A 331 4.94 -41.63 -16.34
CA THR A 331 5.41 -42.69 -17.23
C THR A 331 4.42 -42.90 -18.37
N VAL A 332 4.92 -43.30 -19.53
CA VAL A 332 4.08 -43.59 -20.71
C VAL A 332 3.07 -44.72 -20.41
N GLN A 333 3.48 -45.71 -19.61
CA GLN A 333 2.62 -46.82 -19.19
C GLN A 333 1.44 -46.33 -18.34
N ALA A 334 1.70 -45.48 -17.33
CA ALA A 334 0.64 -44.92 -16.49
C ALA A 334 -0.33 -44.04 -17.29
N ALA A 335 0.18 -43.26 -18.26
CA ALA A 335 -0.68 -42.48 -19.15
C ALA A 335 -1.59 -43.36 -20.00
N TYR A 336 -1.06 -44.45 -20.56
CA TYR A 336 -1.83 -45.36 -21.39
C TYR A 336 -2.87 -46.14 -20.58
N GLU A 337 -2.51 -46.60 -19.37
CA GLU A 337 -3.44 -47.27 -18.46
C GLU A 337 -4.55 -46.32 -18.00
N ALA A 338 -4.21 -45.11 -17.56
CA ALA A 338 -5.20 -44.11 -17.15
C ALA A 338 -6.16 -43.71 -18.30
N GLN A 339 -5.64 -43.60 -19.52
CA GLN A 339 -6.46 -43.32 -20.70
C GLN A 339 -7.35 -44.50 -21.07
N ARG A 340 -6.82 -45.74 -21.01
CA ARG A 340 -7.57 -46.94 -21.39
C ARG A 340 -8.64 -47.30 -20.37
N GLU A 341 -8.34 -47.17 -19.08
CA GLU A 341 -9.22 -47.61 -17.99
C GLU A 341 -10.23 -46.53 -17.60
N PHE A 342 -9.81 -45.27 -17.53
CA PHE A 342 -10.63 -44.17 -17.02
C PHE A 342 -10.92 -43.07 -18.04
N GLY A 343 -10.37 -43.16 -19.26
CA GLY A 343 -10.50 -42.11 -20.27
C GLY A 343 -9.78 -40.81 -19.89
N LEU A 344 -8.87 -40.84 -18.91
CA LEU A 344 -8.18 -39.67 -18.39
C LEU A 344 -6.92 -39.38 -19.19
N ASP A 345 -6.76 -38.13 -19.63
CA ASP A 345 -5.49 -37.62 -20.16
C ASP A 345 -4.64 -37.07 -19.01
N LEU A 346 -3.62 -37.83 -18.61
CA LEU A 346 -2.69 -37.43 -17.56
C LEU A 346 -1.91 -36.16 -17.91
N GLY A 347 -1.70 -35.87 -19.19
CA GLY A 347 -1.03 -34.65 -19.62
C GLY A 347 -1.84 -33.42 -19.19
N SER A 348 -3.07 -33.29 -19.68
CA SER A 348 -3.95 -32.17 -19.32
C SER A 348 -4.23 -32.07 -17.82
N LEU A 349 -4.38 -33.19 -17.12
CA LEU A 349 -4.59 -33.21 -15.68
C LEU A 349 -3.38 -32.64 -14.93
N GLN A 350 -2.17 -33.03 -15.28
CA GLN A 350 -0.94 -32.49 -14.70
C GLN A 350 -0.82 -30.98 -14.91
N PHE A 351 -1.15 -30.48 -16.11
CA PHE A 351 -1.11 -29.04 -16.39
C PHE A 351 -2.08 -28.26 -15.49
N ARG A 352 -3.30 -28.77 -15.30
CA ARG A 352 -4.28 -28.14 -14.42
C ARG A 352 -3.77 -28.09 -12.98
N THR A 353 -3.27 -29.20 -12.45
CA THR A 353 -2.74 -29.27 -11.08
C THR A 353 -1.56 -28.34 -10.87
N LEU A 354 -0.59 -28.30 -11.81
CA LEU A 354 0.55 -27.39 -11.72
C LEU A 354 0.12 -25.92 -11.64
N LYS A 355 -0.90 -25.54 -12.42
CA LYS A 355 -1.43 -24.17 -12.42
C LYS A 355 -2.12 -23.82 -11.09
N GLU A 356 -3.03 -24.68 -10.62
CA GLU A 356 -3.74 -24.47 -9.35
C GLU A 356 -2.74 -24.39 -8.19
N TYR A 357 -1.72 -25.24 -8.21
CA TYR A 357 -0.66 -25.23 -7.20
C TYR A 357 0.18 -23.96 -7.24
N LEU A 358 0.55 -23.47 -8.42
CA LEU A 358 1.35 -22.24 -8.54
C LEU A 358 0.61 -21.02 -7.97
N SER A 359 -0.69 -20.89 -8.27
CA SER A 359 -1.50 -19.78 -7.72
C SER A 359 -1.55 -19.84 -6.19
N HIS A 360 -1.73 -21.04 -5.64
CA HIS A 360 -1.71 -21.26 -4.20
C HIS A 360 -0.33 -20.96 -3.59
N GLU A 361 0.75 -21.41 -4.22
CA GLU A 361 2.12 -21.14 -3.75
C GLU A 361 2.44 -19.64 -3.76
N GLN A 362 1.97 -18.88 -4.75
CA GLN A 362 2.14 -17.42 -4.78
C GLN A 362 1.45 -16.74 -3.60
N ASP A 363 0.21 -17.09 -3.29
CA ASP A 363 -0.49 -16.57 -2.11
C ASP A 363 0.24 -16.95 -0.81
N MET A 364 0.71 -18.19 -0.71
CA MET A 364 1.46 -18.67 0.47
C MET A 364 2.80 -17.96 0.62
N LEU A 365 3.55 -17.75 -0.46
CA LEU A 365 4.82 -17.03 -0.45
C LEU A 365 4.63 -15.59 0.05
N ARG A 366 3.62 -14.89 -0.49
CA ARG A 366 3.29 -13.52 -0.08
C ARG A 366 2.94 -13.45 1.40
N LEU A 367 2.01 -14.30 1.84
CA LEU A 367 1.59 -14.37 3.25
C LEU A 367 2.77 -14.71 4.18
N ARG A 368 3.62 -15.66 3.78
CA ARG A 368 4.82 -16.08 4.50
C ARG A 368 5.77 -14.91 4.75
N ILE A 369 6.10 -14.17 3.69
CA ILE A 369 7.01 -13.03 3.76
C ILE A 369 6.38 -11.88 4.57
N MET A 370 5.10 -11.58 4.35
CA MET A 370 4.38 -10.54 5.08
C MET A 370 4.39 -10.79 6.59
N ILE A 371 4.02 -12.00 7.02
CA ILE A 371 4.02 -12.37 8.45
C ILE A 371 5.44 -12.31 9.01
N TRP A 372 6.41 -12.94 8.34
CA TRP A 372 7.78 -13.03 8.85
C TRP A 372 8.47 -11.68 8.98
N ARG A 373 8.21 -10.74 8.07
CA ARG A 373 8.79 -9.38 8.09
C ARG A 373 8.04 -8.42 9.01
N THR A 374 6.86 -8.78 9.51
CA THR A 374 6.07 -7.90 10.39
C THR A 374 6.73 -7.78 11.76
N LEU A 375 7.09 -6.56 12.16
CA LEU A 375 7.74 -6.30 13.45
C LEU A 375 6.77 -5.80 14.52
N ALA A 376 5.72 -5.08 14.12
CA ALA A 376 4.73 -4.55 15.04
C ALA A 376 3.74 -5.64 15.46
N THR A 377 3.65 -5.87 16.77
CA THR A 377 2.71 -6.83 17.36
C THR A 377 1.84 -6.14 18.40
N ASP A 378 0.58 -6.54 18.47
CA ASP A 378 -0.38 -6.10 19.47
C ASP A 378 -1.19 -7.29 19.96
N THR A 379 -1.82 -7.17 21.13
CA THR A 379 -2.62 -8.24 21.74
C THR A 379 -3.96 -7.68 22.19
N PHE A 380 -5.04 -8.41 21.96
CA PHE A 380 -6.37 -8.02 22.43
C PHE A 380 -7.15 -9.21 22.96
N ASP A 381 -7.61 -9.10 24.20
CA ASP A 381 -8.46 -10.13 24.81
C ASP A 381 -9.91 -9.94 24.39
N ILE A 382 -10.44 -10.93 23.67
CA ILE A 382 -11.81 -10.90 23.20
C ILE A 382 -12.80 -11.44 24.23
N ALA A 383 -12.40 -12.07 25.34
CA ALA A 383 -13.35 -12.65 26.28
C ALA A 383 -14.36 -11.61 26.84
N LEU A 384 -15.66 -11.96 26.77
CA LEU A 384 -16.75 -11.08 27.17
C LEU A 384 -16.91 -11.11 28.70
N PRO A 385 -16.77 -9.99 29.42
CA PRO A 385 -17.02 -9.97 30.86
C PRO A 385 -18.51 -10.21 31.15
N VAL A 386 -18.81 -11.08 32.13
CA VAL A 386 -20.19 -11.46 32.50
C VAL A 386 -21.08 -10.24 32.85
N ASN A 387 -20.48 -9.13 33.30
CA ASN A 387 -21.20 -7.93 33.72
C ASN A 387 -21.32 -6.84 32.64
N GLN A 388 -20.90 -7.11 31.40
CA GLN A 388 -20.88 -6.11 30.33
C GLN A 388 -21.84 -6.48 29.21
N SER A 389 -22.61 -5.51 28.72
CA SER A 389 -23.45 -5.72 27.54
C SER A 389 -22.60 -5.90 26.29
N PHE A 390 -23.07 -6.76 25.38
CA PHE A 390 -22.39 -7.07 24.13
C PHE A 390 -22.08 -5.80 23.31
N ASP A 391 -23.00 -4.84 23.25
CA ASP A 391 -22.83 -3.61 22.47
C ASP A 391 -21.64 -2.75 22.95
N VAL A 392 -21.43 -2.67 24.27
CA VAL A 392 -20.31 -1.90 24.83
C VAL A 392 -18.99 -2.63 24.53
N TRP A 393 -18.97 -3.95 24.65
CA TRP A 393 -17.80 -4.76 24.33
C TRP A 393 -17.45 -4.73 22.82
N ALA A 394 -18.45 -4.80 21.93
CA ALA A 394 -18.27 -4.68 20.49
C ALA A 394 -17.73 -3.30 20.10
N THR A 395 -18.15 -2.25 20.81
CA THR A 395 -17.60 -0.90 20.65
C THR A 395 -16.13 -0.80 21.07
N ILE A 396 -15.72 -1.51 22.13
CA ILE A 396 -14.32 -1.57 22.57
C ILE A 396 -13.44 -2.24 21.50
N ILE A 397 -13.90 -3.33 20.90
CA ILE A 397 -13.19 -4.00 19.79
C ILE A 397 -13.00 -3.05 18.62
N ARG A 398 -14.07 -2.35 18.22
CA ARG A 398 -14.00 -1.34 17.16
C ARG A 398 -12.93 -0.29 17.48
N GLY A 399 -12.90 0.22 18.72
CA GLY A 399 -11.88 1.18 19.17
C GLY A 399 -10.45 0.63 19.12
N LYS A 400 -10.26 -0.65 19.45
CA LYS A 400 -8.94 -1.30 19.37
C LYS A 400 -8.44 -1.41 17.94
N PHE A 401 -9.26 -1.97 17.02
CA PHE A 401 -8.85 -2.08 15.62
C PHE A 401 -8.65 -0.71 14.96
N GLN A 402 -9.47 0.29 15.29
CA GLN A 402 -9.25 1.66 14.84
C GLN A 402 -7.92 2.23 15.33
N THR A 403 -7.49 1.90 16.57
CA THR A 403 -6.18 2.27 17.09
C THR A 403 -5.06 1.58 16.31
N VAL A 404 -5.16 0.27 16.08
CA VAL A 404 -4.17 -0.49 15.29
C VAL A 404 -4.00 0.12 13.90
N TYR A 405 -5.10 0.43 13.21
CA TYR A 405 -5.05 1.04 11.87
C TYR A 405 -4.50 2.47 11.90
N ARG A 406 -4.87 3.27 12.91
CA ARG A 406 -4.29 4.61 13.11
C ARG A 406 -2.78 4.52 13.30
N ASP A 407 -2.30 3.60 14.13
CA ASP A 407 -0.88 3.46 14.42
C ASP A 407 -0.11 3.03 13.16
N ILE A 408 -0.68 2.17 12.31
CA ILE A 408 -0.10 1.85 10.99
C ILE A 408 -0.02 3.11 10.10
N ILE A 409 -1.13 3.87 10.00
CA ILE A 409 -1.20 5.10 9.19
C ILE A 409 -0.18 6.13 9.69
N GLU A 410 -0.01 6.26 11.01
CA GLU A 410 0.94 7.19 11.60
C GLU A 410 2.40 6.81 11.31
N ARG A 411 2.74 5.52 11.33
CA ARG A 411 4.08 5.04 10.93
C ARG A 411 4.37 5.26 9.45
N VAL A 412 3.41 4.89 8.60
CA VAL A 412 3.56 4.95 7.14
C VAL A 412 3.42 6.37 6.60
N LYS A 413 2.72 7.25 7.33
CA LYS A 413 2.33 8.60 6.91
C LYS A 413 1.52 8.60 5.61
N SER A 414 0.74 7.55 5.40
CA SER A 414 -0.22 7.44 4.30
C SER A 414 -1.50 6.76 4.75
N SER A 415 -2.60 7.15 4.13
CA SER A 415 -3.93 6.58 4.31
C SER A 415 -4.37 5.87 3.04
N GLY A 416 -5.12 4.78 3.18
CA GLY A 416 -5.75 4.13 2.04
C GLY A 416 -6.59 2.93 2.43
N ALA A 417 -6.61 1.92 1.56
CA ALA A 417 -7.33 0.68 1.77
C ALA A 417 -6.83 -0.04 3.04
N MET A 418 -7.77 -0.56 3.83
CA MET A 418 -7.50 -1.31 5.04
C MET A 418 -8.02 -2.72 4.87
N GLY A 419 -7.23 -3.70 5.32
CA GLY A 419 -7.67 -5.07 5.38
C GLY A 419 -6.93 -5.87 6.43
N MET A 420 -7.30 -7.14 6.53
CA MET A 420 -6.67 -8.07 7.43
C MET A 420 -6.75 -9.51 6.93
N PHE A 421 -5.72 -10.30 7.23
CA PHE A 421 -5.71 -11.75 7.12
C PHE A 421 -5.88 -12.35 8.51
N ALA A 422 -7.05 -12.93 8.80
CA ALA A 422 -7.38 -13.52 10.09
C ALA A 422 -7.19 -15.04 10.04
N GLY A 423 -6.54 -15.62 11.04
CA GLY A 423 -6.52 -17.07 11.24
C GLY A 423 -7.94 -17.64 11.42
N ALA A 424 -8.11 -18.95 11.25
CA ALA A 424 -9.43 -19.57 11.20
C ALA A 424 -10.34 -19.29 12.42
N ASP A 425 -9.77 -19.26 13.63
CA ASP A 425 -10.54 -19.03 14.85
C ASP A 425 -10.88 -17.54 15.01
N ALA A 426 -9.91 -16.65 14.70
CA ALA A 426 -10.15 -15.22 14.63
C ALA A 426 -11.19 -14.84 13.55
N ALA A 427 -11.14 -15.48 12.39
CA ALA A 427 -12.11 -15.30 11.31
C ALA A 427 -13.50 -15.78 11.73
N SER A 428 -13.59 -16.93 12.41
CA SER A 428 -14.85 -17.45 12.97
C SER A 428 -15.45 -16.48 13.97
N PHE A 429 -14.63 -15.87 14.81
CA PHE A 429 -15.05 -14.81 15.72
C PHE A 429 -15.65 -13.59 14.98
N PHE A 430 -15.00 -13.08 13.94
CA PHE A 430 -15.52 -11.95 13.17
C PHE A 430 -16.84 -12.27 12.47
N LYS A 431 -17.01 -13.50 11.95
CA LYS A 431 -18.25 -13.95 11.30
C LYS A 431 -19.44 -14.00 12.26
N GLN A 432 -19.20 -14.18 13.56
CA GLN A 432 -20.26 -14.21 14.59
C GLN A 432 -20.72 -12.81 15.00
N LEU A 433 -19.99 -11.75 14.64
CA LEU A 433 -20.39 -10.39 14.96
C LEU A 433 -21.71 -10.02 14.24
N PRO A 434 -22.56 -9.17 14.85
CA PRO A 434 -23.78 -8.71 14.21
C PRO A 434 -23.51 -8.01 12.87
N LYS A 435 -24.53 -7.99 12.00
CA LYS A 435 -24.45 -7.40 10.65
C LYS A 435 -24.04 -5.93 10.63
N ASP A 436 -24.28 -5.20 11.71
CA ASP A 436 -23.87 -3.79 11.85
C ASP A 436 -22.35 -3.65 11.96
N PHE A 437 -21.66 -4.69 12.42
CA PHE A 437 -20.20 -4.71 12.56
C PHE A 437 -19.53 -5.52 11.45
N PHE A 438 -20.10 -6.65 11.04
CA PHE A 438 -19.53 -7.50 10.00
C PHE A 438 -20.55 -7.79 8.89
N GLN A 439 -20.21 -7.42 7.66
CA GLN A 439 -21.01 -7.70 6.48
C GLN A 439 -20.37 -8.86 5.73
N PRO A 440 -20.99 -10.07 5.75
CA PRO A 440 -20.44 -11.22 5.04
C PRO A 440 -20.46 -10.97 3.52
N ALA A 441 -19.53 -11.61 2.82
CA ALA A 441 -19.55 -11.63 1.35
C ALA A 441 -20.85 -12.25 0.82
N GLU A 442 -21.34 -11.74 -0.31
CA GLU A 442 -22.52 -12.31 -0.99
C GLU A 442 -22.20 -13.74 -1.45
N ASP A 443 -23.15 -14.66 -1.25
CA ASP A 443 -23.00 -16.09 -1.58
C ASP A 443 -21.74 -16.76 -1.01
N TYR A 444 -21.34 -16.36 0.20
CA TYR A 444 -20.15 -16.89 0.87
C TYR A 444 -20.23 -18.41 1.07
N ILE A 445 -19.16 -19.11 0.64
CA ILE A 445 -18.94 -20.54 0.86
C ILE A 445 -17.56 -20.71 1.51
N GLN A 446 -17.49 -21.54 2.55
CA GLN A 446 -16.24 -21.89 3.21
C GLN A 446 -15.33 -22.68 2.26
N THR A 447 -14.09 -22.23 2.09
CA THR A 447 -13.10 -22.91 1.24
C THR A 447 -11.82 -23.26 2.03
N PRO A 448 -11.06 -24.28 1.59
CA PRO A 448 -9.83 -24.70 2.26
C PRO A 448 -8.60 -23.83 1.90
N TYR A 449 -8.78 -22.74 1.14
CA TYR A 449 -7.73 -21.83 0.72
C TYR A 449 -7.91 -20.45 1.36
N VAL A 450 -6.94 -19.55 1.22
CA VAL A 450 -7.12 -18.16 1.66
C VAL A 450 -8.19 -17.51 0.82
N HIS A 451 -9.21 -16.94 1.45
CA HIS A 451 -10.37 -16.41 0.73
C HIS A 451 -11.01 -15.24 1.46
N TYR A 452 -11.74 -14.42 0.71
CA TYR A 452 -12.44 -13.26 1.23
C TYR A 452 -13.73 -13.67 1.93
N ILE A 453 -13.93 -13.20 3.17
CA ILE A 453 -15.09 -13.56 3.99
C ILE A 453 -16.11 -12.41 4.14
N GLY A 454 -15.68 -11.17 3.99
CA GLY A 454 -16.56 -10.00 4.14
C GLY A 454 -15.84 -8.72 4.57
N THR A 455 -16.64 -7.70 4.89
CA THR A 455 -16.18 -6.38 5.31
C THR A 455 -16.50 -6.13 6.78
N LEU A 456 -15.50 -5.82 7.58
CA LEU A 456 -15.61 -5.39 8.97
C LEU A 456 -15.70 -3.85 9.05
N PHE A 457 -16.59 -3.34 9.91
CA PHE A 457 -16.86 -1.92 10.15
C PHE A 457 -17.18 -1.08 8.91
N GLY A 458 -17.58 -1.73 7.81
CA GLY A 458 -17.94 -1.10 6.55
C GLY A 458 -16.75 -0.67 5.67
N ASN A 459 -15.50 -0.80 6.12
CA ASN A 459 -14.33 -0.36 5.36
C ASN A 459 -13.11 -1.29 5.41
N VAL A 460 -13.08 -2.28 6.31
CA VAL A 460 -11.94 -3.20 6.46
C VAL A 460 -12.25 -4.54 5.80
N LYS A 461 -11.49 -4.92 4.79
CA LYS A 461 -11.65 -6.23 4.14
C LYS A 461 -11.06 -7.33 5.00
N VAL A 462 -11.81 -8.41 5.22
CA VAL A 462 -11.35 -9.56 6.00
C VAL A 462 -11.17 -10.77 5.09
N TYR A 463 -9.98 -11.36 5.18
CA TYR A 463 -9.61 -12.61 4.51
C TYR A 463 -9.35 -13.67 5.57
N GLU A 464 -9.85 -14.88 5.36
CA GLU A 464 -9.59 -16.00 6.26
C GLU A 464 -8.37 -16.79 5.79
N VAL A 465 -7.50 -17.13 6.74
CA VAL A 465 -6.41 -18.08 6.60
C VAL A 465 -6.83 -19.39 7.29
N PRO A 466 -7.12 -20.46 6.53
CA PRO A 466 -7.54 -21.75 7.07
C PRO A 466 -6.59 -22.33 8.13
N ALA A 467 -7.14 -23.10 9.08
CA ALA A 467 -6.40 -23.66 10.21
C ALA A 467 -5.22 -24.55 9.78
N GLY A 468 -5.39 -25.30 8.69
CA GLY A 468 -4.31 -26.13 8.12
C GLY A 468 -3.11 -25.29 7.67
N ILE A 469 -3.36 -24.10 7.12
CA ILE A 469 -2.30 -23.17 6.70
C ILE A 469 -1.61 -22.57 7.94
N CYS A 470 -2.36 -22.16 8.96
CA CYS A 470 -1.80 -21.63 10.21
C CYS A 470 -0.86 -22.65 10.88
N LYS A 471 -1.25 -23.92 10.92
CA LYS A 471 -0.42 -25.02 11.43
C LYS A 471 0.86 -25.21 10.61
N ASN A 472 0.77 -25.14 9.28
CA ASN A 472 1.93 -25.28 8.40
C ASN A 472 2.90 -24.10 8.54
N LEU A 473 2.40 -22.86 8.65
CA LEU A 473 3.23 -21.69 8.93
C LEU A 473 4.02 -21.84 10.23
N THR A 474 3.36 -22.33 11.29
CA THR A 474 4.02 -22.59 12.58
C THR A 474 5.12 -23.65 12.43
N THR A 475 4.89 -24.68 11.62
CA THR A 475 5.88 -25.74 11.33
C THR A 475 7.12 -25.19 10.60
N GLU A 476 6.95 -24.13 9.81
CA GLU A 476 8.03 -23.44 9.10
C GLU A 476 8.72 -22.35 9.95
N ASN A 477 8.52 -22.33 11.27
CA ASN A 477 9.01 -21.32 12.21
C ASN A 477 8.45 -19.91 11.98
N ILE A 478 7.22 -19.82 11.46
CA ILE A 478 6.53 -18.54 11.23
C ILE A 478 5.39 -18.45 12.22
N GLN A 479 5.50 -17.51 13.14
CA GLN A 479 4.55 -17.34 14.24
C GLN A 479 3.24 -16.73 13.71
N PHE A 480 2.29 -17.59 13.37
CA PHE A 480 0.92 -17.23 13.00
C PHE A 480 -0.04 -18.35 13.38
N SER A 481 -0.68 -18.18 14.54
CA SER A 481 -1.70 -19.07 15.09
C SER A 481 -3.08 -18.78 14.48
N SER A 482 -4.04 -19.68 14.72
CA SER A 482 -5.43 -19.50 14.29
C SER A 482 -6.13 -18.27 14.91
N MET A 483 -5.56 -17.72 15.99
CA MET A 483 -6.06 -16.54 16.70
C MET A 483 -5.33 -15.24 16.31
N ASP A 484 -4.32 -15.34 15.43
CA ASP A 484 -3.60 -14.18 14.94
C ASP A 484 -4.32 -13.52 13.75
N VAL A 485 -4.19 -12.20 13.70
CA VAL A 485 -4.74 -11.34 12.65
C VAL A 485 -3.62 -10.45 12.12
N LEU A 486 -3.30 -10.56 10.84
CA LEU A 486 -2.36 -9.67 10.17
C LEU A 486 -3.12 -8.49 9.57
N CYS A 487 -3.08 -7.33 10.22
CA CYS A 487 -3.67 -6.09 9.72
C CYS A 487 -2.71 -5.39 8.76
N TYR A 488 -3.26 -4.84 7.67
CA TYR A 488 -2.48 -4.04 6.71
C TYR A 488 -3.22 -2.75 6.32
N VAL A 489 -2.43 -1.73 5.98
CA VAL A 489 -2.89 -0.52 5.29
C VAL A 489 -2.16 -0.43 3.98
N ARG A 490 -2.79 0.16 2.96
CA ARG A 490 -2.18 0.33 1.64
C ARG A 490 -2.72 1.57 0.96
N ASP A 491 -1.84 2.43 0.46
CA ASP A 491 -2.23 3.64 -0.29
C ASP A 491 -2.88 3.26 -1.63
N GLU A 492 -3.60 4.18 -2.25
CA GLU A 492 -4.07 4.06 -3.63
C GLU A 492 -2.96 4.35 -4.64
N ASN A 493 -1.94 5.12 -4.23
CA ASN A 493 -0.82 5.45 -5.09
C ASN A 493 0.09 4.23 -5.35
N PRO A 494 0.45 3.95 -6.62
CA PRO A 494 1.35 2.86 -6.94
C PRO A 494 2.74 3.13 -6.34
N GLY A 495 3.20 2.24 -5.46
CA GLY A 495 4.51 2.31 -4.80
C GLY A 495 4.44 2.54 -3.29
N LYS A 496 3.26 2.79 -2.72
CA LYS A 496 3.07 2.99 -1.27
C LYS A 496 2.28 1.85 -0.63
N ALA A 497 2.89 0.66 -0.67
CA ALA A 497 2.37 -0.54 -0.05
C ALA A 497 3.48 -1.27 0.71
N GLY A 498 3.09 -2.12 1.66
CA GLY A 498 4.03 -2.98 2.37
C GLY A 498 4.70 -3.98 1.44
N PHE A 499 3.95 -4.54 0.50
CA PHE A 499 4.41 -5.60 -0.39
C PHE A 499 4.32 -5.21 -1.86
N VAL A 500 5.31 -5.63 -2.65
CA VAL A 500 5.42 -5.34 -4.07
C VAL A 500 5.42 -6.65 -4.86
N THR A 501 4.54 -6.71 -5.86
CA THR A 501 4.44 -7.86 -6.76
C THR A 501 4.45 -7.43 -8.22
N GLY A 502 4.92 -8.30 -9.11
CA GLY A 502 4.84 -8.08 -10.55
C GLY A 502 5.53 -9.19 -11.32
N ASP A 503 4.82 -9.80 -12.27
CA ASP A 503 5.38 -10.87 -13.09
C ASP A 503 6.21 -10.29 -14.23
N ALA A 504 7.50 -10.64 -14.26
CA ALA A 504 8.38 -10.34 -15.38
C ALA A 504 8.11 -11.29 -16.55
N VAL A 505 8.02 -12.59 -16.24
CA VAL A 505 7.65 -13.66 -17.15
C VAL A 505 6.64 -14.55 -16.43
N PRO A 506 5.45 -14.78 -17.01
CA PRO A 506 4.46 -15.67 -16.42
C PRO A 506 4.97 -17.12 -16.47
N ALA A 507 4.28 -18.05 -15.82
CA ALA A 507 4.65 -19.46 -15.89
C ALA A 507 4.45 -20.03 -17.30
N ILE A 508 5.55 -20.27 -18.01
CA ILE A 508 5.57 -20.85 -19.36
C ILE A 508 5.92 -22.34 -19.29
N PRO A 509 5.21 -23.23 -20.01
CA PRO A 509 5.54 -24.65 -20.07
C PRO A 509 6.69 -24.95 -21.03
N PHE A 510 7.59 -25.80 -20.56
CA PHE A 510 8.64 -26.47 -21.30
C PHE A 510 8.31 -27.96 -21.34
N GLN A 511 7.88 -28.43 -22.49
CA GLN A 511 7.67 -29.86 -22.73
C GLN A 511 9.01 -30.48 -23.07
N HIS A 512 9.42 -31.48 -22.29
CA HIS A 512 10.64 -32.23 -22.57
C HIS A 512 10.30 -33.43 -23.45
N PRO A 513 11.21 -33.84 -24.35
CA PRO A 513 11.04 -35.09 -25.08
C PRO A 513 10.96 -36.27 -24.11
N THR A 514 10.24 -37.32 -24.49
CA THR A 514 10.17 -38.55 -23.71
C THR A 514 11.58 -39.10 -23.48
N THR A 515 11.93 -39.27 -22.20
CA THR A 515 13.26 -39.76 -21.84
C THR A 515 13.43 -41.23 -22.21
N PRO A 516 14.67 -41.75 -22.32
CA PRO A 516 14.92 -43.19 -22.53
C PRO A 516 14.29 -44.09 -21.46
N ALA A 517 13.98 -43.54 -20.29
CA ALA A 517 13.27 -44.23 -19.20
C ALA A 517 11.73 -44.27 -19.41
N LEU A 518 11.23 -43.86 -20.58
CA LEU A 518 9.79 -43.78 -20.90
C LEU A 518 9.02 -42.86 -19.95
N VAL A 519 9.65 -41.76 -19.53
CA VAL A 519 9.03 -40.72 -18.70
C VAL A 519 8.84 -39.46 -19.53
N ASN A 520 7.61 -38.95 -19.53
CA ASN A 520 7.25 -37.65 -20.06
C ASN A 520 7.34 -36.62 -18.94
N ARG A 521 8.06 -35.51 -19.19
CA ARG A 521 8.21 -34.41 -18.23
C ARG A 521 7.73 -33.11 -18.86
N THR A 522 6.95 -32.36 -18.10
CA THR A 522 6.67 -30.96 -18.40
C THR A 522 7.11 -30.09 -17.24
N THR A 523 7.88 -29.03 -17.53
CA THR A 523 8.37 -28.06 -16.54
C THR A 523 7.70 -26.72 -16.78
N LEU A 524 7.13 -26.09 -15.76
CA LEU A 524 6.78 -24.67 -15.78
C LEU A 524 7.95 -23.86 -15.22
N TRP A 525 8.30 -22.79 -15.89
CA TRP A 525 9.26 -21.80 -15.42
C TRP A 525 8.66 -20.40 -15.56
N GLY A 526 8.88 -19.56 -14.55
CA GLY A 526 8.47 -18.17 -14.58
C GLY A 526 9.39 -17.30 -13.73
N SER A 527 9.19 -15.99 -13.82
CA SER A 527 9.96 -15.03 -13.03
C SER A 527 9.10 -13.86 -12.60
N ALA A 528 9.14 -13.55 -11.30
CA ALA A 528 8.30 -12.52 -10.69
C ALA A 528 9.02 -11.80 -9.56
N ILE A 529 8.64 -10.56 -9.33
CA ILE A 529 8.94 -9.83 -8.10
C ILE A 529 7.85 -10.21 -7.10
N ASN A 530 8.24 -10.70 -5.93
CA ASN A 530 7.38 -10.93 -4.77
C ASN A 530 8.18 -10.61 -3.52
N ASP A 531 8.33 -9.33 -3.19
CA ASP A 531 9.17 -8.90 -2.08
C ASP A 531 8.54 -7.75 -1.30
N MET A 532 9.03 -7.59 -0.07
CA MET A 532 8.69 -6.48 0.82
C MET A 532 9.23 -5.17 0.25
N HIS A 533 8.48 -4.08 0.41
CA HIS A 533 8.93 -2.77 -0.03
C HIS A 533 10.26 -2.38 0.66
N PRO A 534 11.35 -2.06 -0.08
CA PRO A 534 12.71 -1.94 0.47
C PRO A 534 12.90 -0.87 1.55
N ARG A 535 12.07 0.18 1.56
CA ARG A 535 12.19 1.28 2.51
C ARG A 535 11.70 0.91 3.91
N ASN A 536 10.41 0.58 4.00
CA ASN A 536 9.67 0.42 5.25
C ASN A 536 8.49 -0.53 5.08
N GLY A 537 8.59 -1.55 4.22
CA GLY A 537 7.46 -2.43 3.92
C GLY A 537 6.87 -3.11 5.16
N ALA A 538 7.71 -3.41 6.17
CA ALA A 538 7.27 -3.97 7.45
C ALA A 538 6.31 -3.06 8.24
N ASP A 539 6.43 -1.73 8.11
CA ASP A 539 5.65 -0.77 8.91
C ASP A 539 4.17 -0.73 8.50
N TYR A 540 3.85 -1.20 7.29
CA TYR A 540 2.52 -1.31 6.74
C TYR A 540 1.69 -2.43 7.36
N PHE A 541 2.31 -3.27 8.19
CA PHE A 541 1.69 -4.42 8.83
C PHE A 541 1.71 -4.31 10.34
N THR A 542 0.67 -4.82 11.00
CA THR A 542 0.65 -5.08 12.44
C THR A 542 -0.01 -6.43 12.66
N ARG A 543 0.65 -7.33 13.40
CA ARG A 543 0.05 -8.59 13.84
C ARG A 543 -0.70 -8.35 15.15
N VAL A 544 -1.98 -8.66 15.19
CA VAL A 544 -2.82 -8.60 16.40
C VAL A 544 -3.14 -10.03 16.82
N THR A 545 -2.70 -10.43 18.00
CA THR A 545 -3.05 -11.72 18.60
C THR A 545 -4.32 -11.56 19.44
N LEU A 546 -5.37 -12.29 19.08
CA LEU A 546 -6.58 -12.34 19.90
C LEU A 546 -6.37 -13.36 21.03
N THR A 547 -6.72 -13.00 22.26
CA THR A 547 -6.61 -13.88 23.43
C THR A 547 -7.97 -14.09 24.08
N MET A 548 -8.08 -15.13 24.91
CA MET A 548 -9.27 -15.44 25.70
C MET A 548 -8.88 -15.75 27.15
N ALA A 549 -8.09 -14.86 27.76
CA ALA A 549 -7.47 -15.10 29.06
C ALA A 549 -8.17 -14.36 30.21
N LYS A 550 -9.21 -13.58 29.92
CA LYS A 550 -9.91 -12.78 30.92
C LYS A 550 -10.69 -13.66 31.89
N LYS A 551 -10.14 -13.84 33.09
CA LYS A 551 -10.78 -14.55 34.20
C LYS A 551 -12.22 -14.06 34.44
N GLY A 552 -13.17 -14.98 34.49
CA GLY A 552 -14.60 -14.70 34.67
C GLY A 552 -15.27 -14.11 33.42
N GLY A 553 -14.59 -14.10 32.27
CA GLY A 553 -15.20 -13.83 30.97
C GLY A 553 -15.70 -15.12 30.30
N LEU A 554 -16.56 -14.99 29.31
CA LEU A 554 -17.00 -16.10 28.46
C LEU A 554 -15.99 -16.35 27.34
N ASN A 555 -15.61 -17.61 27.17
CA ASN A 555 -14.84 -18.09 26.03
C ASN A 555 -15.75 -18.13 24.80
N PHE A 556 -15.35 -17.47 23.70
CA PHE A 556 -16.16 -17.38 22.48
C PHE A 556 -16.17 -18.66 21.65
N ILE A 557 -15.17 -19.54 21.82
CA ILE A 557 -15.09 -20.81 21.11
C ILE A 557 -15.92 -21.87 21.83
N SER A 558 -15.74 -22.00 23.15
CA SER A 558 -16.41 -23.07 23.92
C SER A 558 -17.74 -22.64 24.55
N GLY A 559 -17.94 -21.34 24.78
CA GLY A 559 -19.10 -20.81 25.51
C GLY A 559 -18.96 -20.89 27.04
N ASP A 560 -17.86 -21.44 27.55
CA ASP A 560 -17.65 -21.64 28.99
C ASP A 560 -17.09 -20.40 29.67
N THR A 561 -17.28 -20.29 30.99
CA THR A 561 -16.61 -19.27 31.80
C THR A 561 -15.15 -19.60 32.01
N ILE A 562 -14.27 -18.64 31.72
CA ILE A 562 -12.81 -18.79 31.88
C ILE A 562 -12.46 -18.74 33.37
N ASP A 563 -12.09 -19.88 33.94
CA ASP A 563 -11.60 -19.98 35.32
C ASP A 563 -10.12 -19.54 35.43
N ALA A 564 -9.69 -19.14 36.63
CA ALA A 564 -8.26 -18.85 36.86
C ALA A 564 -7.44 -20.14 36.87
N GLY A 565 -7.06 -20.61 35.70
CA GLY A 565 -6.21 -21.79 35.56
C GLY A 565 -5.98 -22.20 34.11
N ASP A 566 -6.94 -21.92 33.24
CA ASP A 566 -6.87 -22.37 31.84
C ASP A 566 -6.34 -21.26 30.94
N SER A 567 -5.08 -20.89 31.18
CA SER A 567 -4.26 -20.26 30.15
C SER A 567 -3.43 -21.38 29.50
N GLU A 568 -3.86 -21.84 28.32
CA GLU A 568 -2.95 -22.56 27.40
C GLU A 568 -2.01 -21.58 26.69
#